data_AF-A0A1A7R553-F1
#
_entry.id   AF-A0A1A7R553-F1
#
_cell.length_a   1.000
_cell.length_b   1.000
_cell.length_c   1.000
_cell.angle_alpha   90.00
_cell.angle_beta   90.00
_cell.angle_gamma   90.00
#
_symmetry.space_group_name_H-M   'P 1'
#
loop_
_entity.id
_entity.type
_entity.pdbx_description
1 polymer ?
#
loop_
_entity_poly.entity_id
_entity_poly.type
_entity_poly.pdbx_seq_one_letter_code
_entity_poly.pdbx_strand_id
1 'polypeptide(L)'
;MKTKVLLLSILVVTSIIYSCSKDDSPTTPTPTPIAPTITGFTIPTKVVGDAPFDLTPPTSNSSGAFTYLSSNTTVATISGNTLTIVGAGTTNIKASQAANGDFLAGDMSADLVVTAQTTPVVGTLYVSTTGNDSHDGSKNAPFLTINKAAQVAVAGDVVVVKPGTYKPTIKIAPLNSGTADKPIIYQAEVKGEVIIDGSESADGTKVDRRGLITIDGFSASTPKSWIVIDGFTIINAKWAGVIAINSSNIIIKNCNTKNTGSSGIIGANSTNITIINNKVEQACSIAEKAQNTNECITVASVVGFEIAYNTVSDRMVDLNNGGEGIDVKNASANGTVHHNIVTNLIRVAIYVDAYQRDLNNIDVYANKVYNTTSGITVASEEGGVASNVEVHDNLVYDIQGVGIRLAGYVNNGPLKDISVYQNTVVRCGLGKTVSDWENCAFMIEADNANNSNFIVRNNIFAECKNQINWKNQSYAIMDNNLVFGNSTTAGTNAIITDPQFVNSAGADFKLKAGSPAINKALGTPMSAIDFNDFTRDATPDIGAFEYH
;
A
#
# COMPACT_ATOMS: atom_id res chain seq x y z
N MET A 1 36.70 -74.87 17.52
CA MET A 1 37.71 -75.64 16.76
C MET A 1 37.60 -75.21 15.30
N LYS A 2 38.60 -74.54 14.70
CA LYS A 2 39.72 -75.16 13.93
C LYS A 2 39.15 -76.05 12.78
N THR A 3 39.38 -75.84 11.48
CA THR A 3 40.60 -75.37 10.80
C THR A 3 40.35 -75.10 9.29
N LYS A 4 41.16 -74.18 8.73
CA LYS A 4 41.53 -73.94 7.31
C LYS A 4 41.68 -75.18 6.41
N VAL A 5 41.68 -74.93 5.08
CA VAL A 5 42.77 -75.23 4.08
C VAL A 5 42.21 -74.96 2.66
N LEU A 6 42.73 -74.00 1.85
CA LEU A 6 43.92 -74.03 0.94
C LEU A 6 43.80 -75.15 -0.13
N LEU A 7 44.21 -75.10 -1.42
CA LEU A 7 45.01 -74.24 -2.29
C LEU A 7 45.08 -74.97 -3.68
N LEU A 8 45.35 -74.28 -4.81
CA LEU A 8 46.18 -74.66 -6.00
C LEU A 8 45.73 -73.81 -7.22
N SER A 9 46.48 -72.87 -7.82
CA SER A 9 47.83 -72.85 -8.45
C SER A 9 47.86 -73.61 -9.79
N ILE A 10 48.26 -73.06 -10.97
CA ILE A 10 49.65 -72.85 -11.45
C ILE A 10 49.66 -72.43 -12.95
N LEU A 11 50.81 -71.89 -13.42
CA LEU A 11 51.46 -71.88 -14.77
C LEU A 11 51.56 -70.49 -15.45
N VAL A 12 52.66 -69.71 -15.36
CA VAL A 12 54.06 -69.80 -15.91
C VAL A 12 54.07 -69.64 -17.45
N VAL A 13 54.85 -68.73 -18.07
CA VAL A 13 56.13 -69.05 -18.76
C VAL A 13 56.76 -67.79 -19.48
N THR A 14 58.04 -67.51 -19.15
CA THR A 14 59.23 -66.99 -19.92
C THR A 14 59.25 -65.59 -20.59
N SER A 15 60.35 -64.83 -20.67
CA SER A 15 61.73 -65.19 -21.12
C SER A 15 62.83 -64.13 -20.76
N ILE A 16 64.10 -64.57 -20.79
CA ILE A 16 65.42 -63.93 -20.45
C ILE A 16 65.95 -63.07 -21.65
N ILE A 17 66.86 -62.05 -21.57
CA ILE A 17 68.37 -62.07 -21.65
C ILE A 17 69.02 -60.72 -21.23
N TYR A 18 70.21 -60.85 -20.60
CA TYR A 18 71.25 -59.93 -20.08
C TYR A 18 71.86 -58.82 -20.99
N SER A 19 72.32 -57.68 -20.42
CA SER A 19 73.75 -57.31 -20.28
C SER A 19 73.98 -55.90 -19.67
N CYS A 20 75.24 -55.64 -19.27
CA CYS A 20 75.76 -54.79 -18.19
C CYS A 20 75.98 -53.30 -18.52
N SER A 21 75.76 -52.39 -17.55
CA SER A 21 76.74 -51.34 -17.19
C SER A 21 76.37 -50.68 -15.85
N LYS A 22 77.41 -50.26 -15.13
CA LYS A 22 77.41 -49.68 -13.79
C LYS A 22 76.87 -48.25 -13.84
N ASP A 23 75.88 -47.93 -13.00
CA ASP A 23 75.45 -46.54 -12.79
C ASP A 23 75.53 -46.23 -11.29
N ASP A 24 76.53 -45.44 -10.92
CA ASP A 24 76.65 -44.80 -9.61
C ASP A 24 75.71 -43.60 -9.60
N SER A 25 74.42 -43.83 -9.31
CA SER A 25 73.47 -42.75 -9.03
C SER A 25 73.49 -42.43 -7.52
N PRO A 26 73.67 -41.17 -7.10
CA PRO A 26 73.64 -40.81 -5.69
C PRO A 26 72.26 -41.07 -5.11
N THR A 27 72.17 -41.76 -3.97
CA THR A 27 70.95 -41.83 -3.19
C THR A 27 70.66 -40.43 -2.64
N THR A 28 69.79 -39.68 -3.31
CA THR A 28 69.23 -38.45 -2.76
C THR A 28 68.49 -38.81 -1.47
N PRO A 29 68.77 -38.14 -0.33
CA PRO A 29 67.96 -38.35 0.86
C PRO A 29 66.53 -37.96 0.50
N THR A 30 65.58 -38.87 0.70
CA THR A 30 64.16 -38.56 0.53
C THR A 30 63.86 -37.37 1.45
N PRO A 31 63.37 -36.22 0.94
CA PRO A 31 63.08 -35.07 1.79
C PRO A 31 62.12 -35.52 2.89
N THR A 32 62.45 -35.21 4.15
CA THR A 32 61.57 -35.54 5.27
C THR A 32 60.30 -34.71 5.11
N PRO A 33 59.11 -35.35 5.03
CA PRO A 33 57.87 -34.60 4.84
C PRO A 33 57.66 -33.56 5.95
N ILE A 34 57.25 -32.35 5.59
CA ILE A 34 57.04 -31.23 6.50
C ILE A 34 55.55 -31.04 6.81
N ALA A 35 55.22 -30.53 7.99
CA ALA A 35 53.83 -30.19 8.31
C ALA A 35 53.36 -28.98 7.46
N PRO A 36 52.14 -29.00 6.91
CA PRO A 36 51.61 -27.86 6.16
C PRO A 36 51.27 -26.70 7.11
N THR A 37 51.43 -25.47 6.62
CA THR A 37 50.96 -24.26 7.31
C THR A 37 49.54 -23.97 6.84
N ILE A 38 48.56 -24.21 7.71
CA ILE A 38 47.14 -24.01 7.42
C ILE A 38 46.65 -22.76 8.15
N THR A 39 45.93 -21.87 7.48
CA THR A 39 45.42 -20.60 8.04
C THR A 39 44.06 -20.21 7.45
N GLY A 40 43.38 -19.24 8.07
CA GLY A 40 42.23 -18.54 7.46
C GLY A 40 40.92 -19.33 7.45
N PHE A 41 40.73 -20.31 8.33
CA PHE A 41 39.45 -21.02 8.45
C PHE A 41 38.51 -20.31 9.41
N THR A 42 37.44 -19.73 8.87
CA THR A 42 36.41 -19.01 9.65
C THR A 42 35.03 -19.36 9.13
N ILE A 43 34.04 -19.45 10.03
CA ILE A 43 32.66 -19.74 9.69
C ILE A 43 31.78 -18.65 10.33
N PRO A 44 30.90 -17.97 9.57
CA PRO A 44 30.00 -16.98 10.15
C PRO A 44 28.93 -17.64 11.02
N THR A 45 28.42 -16.91 12.01
CA THR A 45 27.24 -17.32 12.79
C THR A 45 26.02 -17.55 11.88
N LYS A 46 25.19 -18.53 12.23
CA LYS A 46 23.99 -18.95 11.49
C LYS A 46 22.76 -18.99 12.39
N VAL A 47 21.58 -19.11 11.79
CA VAL A 47 20.30 -19.29 12.48
C VAL A 47 19.66 -20.62 12.01
N VAL A 48 18.90 -21.29 12.89
CA VAL A 48 18.10 -22.46 12.51
C VAL A 48 17.17 -22.08 11.34
N GLY A 49 17.24 -22.84 10.23
CA GLY A 49 16.46 -22.59 9.01
C GLY A 49 17.26 -21.95 7.87
N ASP A 50 18.49 -21.48 8.10
CA ASP A 50 19.39 -21.03 7.04
C ASP A 50 19.61 -22.15 6.01
N ALA A 51 19.62 -21.80 4.72
CA ALA A 51 19.89 -22.74 3.64
C ALA A 51 21.30 -23.35 3.76
N PRO A 52 21.52 -24.60 3.29
CA PRO A 52 22.85 -25.20 3.22
C PRO A 52 23.82 -24.30 2.46
N PHE A 53 25.09 -24.30 2.88
CA PHE A 53 26.13 -23.49 2.26
C PHE A 53 27.46 -24.24 2.18
N ASP A 54 28.25 -23.87 1.19
CA ASP A 54 29.57 -24.47 1.01
C ASP A 54 30.61 -23.80 1.92
N LEU A 55 31.42 -24.62 2.57
CA LEU A 55 32.56 -24.19 3.37
C LEU A 55 33.65 -23.63 2.44
N THR A 56 34.14 -22.43 2.77
CA THR A 56 35.34 -21.88 2.14
C THR A 56 36.56 -22.62 2.71
N PRO A 57 37.39 -23.26 1.86
CA PRO A 57 38.56 -24.00 2.34
C PRO A 57 39.58 -23.11 3.06
N PRO A 58 40.30 -23.64 4.07
CA PRO A 58 41.46 -22.95 4.63
C PRO A 58 42.53 -22.68 3.56
N THR A 59 43.35 -21.67 3.79
CA THR A 59 44.57 -21.42 2.98
C THR A 59 45.69 -22.32 3.48
N SER A 60 46.36 -23.03 2.56
CA SER A 60 47.48 -23.92 2.87
C SER A 60 48.60 -23.81 1.83
N ASN A 61 49.84 -24.05 2.25
CA ASN A 61 50.99 -24.22 1.36
C ASN A 61 51.10 -25.62 0.73
N SER A 62 50.23 -26.56 1.12
CA SER A 62 50.08 -27.87 0.48
C SER A 62 48.88 -27.88 -0.48
N SER A 63 48.99 -28.65 -1.57
CA SER A 63 47.89 -28.90 -2.52
C SER A 63 47.01 -30.11 -2.15
N GLY A 64 47.19 -30.65 -0.93
CA GLY A 64 46.32 -31.70 -0.39
C GLY A 64 44.87 -31.24 -0.30
N ALA A 65 43.93 -32.13 -0.65
CA ALA A 65 42.50 -31.84 -0.57
C ALA A 65 42.02 -31.76 0.89
N PHE A 66 41.02 -30.90 1.14
CA PHE A 66 40.37 -30.77 2.44
C PHE A 66 39.14 -31.67 2.55
N THR A 67 38.97 -32.25 3.73
CA THR A 67 37.76 -32.93 4.19
C THR A 67 37.26 -32.29 5.48
N TYR A 68 35.95 -32.33 5.74
CA TYR A 68 35.35 -31.61 6.86
C TYR A 68 34.53 -32.53 7.75
N LEU A 69 34.57 -32.27 9.05
CA LEU A 69 33.80 -33.00 10.05
C LEU A 69 33.18 -32.02 11.07
N SER A 70 31.91 -32.23 11.39
CA SER A 70 31.24 -31.56 12.51
C SER A 70 31.38 -32.39 13.77
N SER A 71 31.79 -31.77 14.87
CA SER A 71 31.84 -32.41 16.19
C SER A 71 30.45 -32.70 16.79
N ASN A 72 29.41 -32.00 16.33
CA ASN A 72 28.04 -32.21 16.74
C ASN A 72 27.07 -32.18 15.54
N THR A 73 26.66 -33.36 15.09
CA THR A 73 25.72 -33.54 13.97
C THR A 73 24.29 -33.15 14.29
N THR A 74 23.95 -32.93 15.56
CA THR A 74 22.64 -32.37 15.95
C THR A 74 22.57 -30.86 15.71
N VAL A 75 23.72 -30.18 15.54
CA VAL A 75 23.80 -28.75 15.20
C VAL A 75 24.01 -28.55 13.70
N ALA A 76 24.96 -29.28 13.11
CA ALA A 76 25.21 -29.24 11.68
C ALA A 76 25.80 -30.54 11.13
N THR A 77 25.35 -30.95 9.94
CA THR A 77 25.91 -32.08 9.17
C THR A 77 26.69 -31.57 7.96
N ILE A 78 27.62 -32.38 7.45
CA ILE A 78 28.45 -32.03 6.29
C ILE A 78 28.49 -33.19 5.31
N SER A 79 28.27 -32.88 4.02
CA SER A 79 28.45 -33.81 2.90
C SER A 79 29.33 -33.15 1.85
N GLY A 80 30.53 -33.69 1.62
CA GLY A 80 31.54 -33.02 0.80
C GLY A 80 32.01 -31.72 1.49
N ASN A 81 31.82 -30.57 0.84
CA ASN A 81 32.05 -29.24 1.40
C ASN A 81 30.76 -28.51 1.80
N THR A 82 29.58 -29.10 1.55
CA THR A 82 28.30 -28.48 1.87
C THR A 82 27.92 -28.77 3.32
N LEU A 83 27.77 -27.70 4.11
CA LEU A 83 27.29 -27.75 5.48
C LEU A 83 25.79 -27.48 5.53
N THR A 84 25.06 -28.34 6.25
CA THR A 84 23.61 -28.22 6.48
C THR A 84 23.33 -27.97 7.96
N ILE A 85 22.51 -26.96 8.25
CA ILE A 85 22.08 -26.64 9.61
C ILE A 85 20.99 -27.62 10.05
N VAL A 86 21.14 -28.19 11.25
CA VAL A 86 20.22 -29.17 11.82
C VAL A 86 19.50 -28.62 13.05
N GLY A 87 20.20 -27.90 13.93
CA GLY A 87 19.64 -27.42 15.20
C GLY A 87 20.47 -26.31 15.84
N ALA A 88 19.88 -25.60 16.80
CA ALA A 88 20.55 -24.54 17.53
C ALA A 88 21.64 -25.09 18.46
N GLY A 89 22.74 -24.36 18.62
CA GLY A 89 23.86 -24.71 19.47
C GLY A 89 25.19 -24.30 18.85
N THR A 90 26.28 -24.76 19.46
CA THR A 90 27.63 -24.54 18.96
C THR A 90 28.23 -25.89 18.55
N THR A 91 28.89 -25.94 17.41
CA THR A 91 29.67 -27.10 16.95
C THR A 91 31.00 -26.63 16.41
N ASN A 92 32.06 -27.37 16.72
CA ASN A 92 33.36 -27.16 16.12
C ASN A 92 33.43 -27.93 14.79
N ILE A 93 33.80 -27.23 13.71
CA ILE A 93 34.02 -27.81 12.40
C ILE A 93 35.53 -27.98 12.20
N LYS A 94 35.96 -29.22 11.92
CA LYS A 94 37.36 -29.55 11.65
C LYS A 94 37.58 -29.70 10.15
N ALA A 95 38.52 -28.94 9.59
CA ALA A 95 39.05 -29.09 8.23
C ALA A 95 40.36 -29.89 8.28
N SER A 96 40.38 -31.08 7.67
CA SER A 96 41.54 -31.97 7.60
C SER A 96 42.11 -32.00 6.18
N GLN A 97 43.35 -31.56 6.03
CA GLN A 97 44.10 -31.61 4.77
C GLN A 97 44.82 -32.95 4.64
N ALA A 98 44.64 -33.63 3.51
CA ALA A 98 45.40 -34.85 3.19
C ALA A 98 46.89 -34.53 2.93
N ALA A 99 47.78 -35.49 3.23
CA ALA A 99 49.18 -35.42 2.83
C ALA A 99 49.30 -35.35 1.29
N ASN A 100 50.20 -34.52 0.78
CA ASN A 100 50.45 -34.37 -0.66
C ASN A 100 51.87 -33.87 -0.92
N GLY A 101 52.59 -34.54 -1.83
CA GLY A 101 54.00 -34.24 -2.13
C GLY A 101 54.87 -34.34 -0.88
N ASP A 102 55.61 -33.27 -0.60
CA ASP A 102 56.51 -33.17 0.55
C ASP A 102 55.79 -32.76 1.86
N PHE A 103 54.46 -32.65 1.85
CA PHE A 103 53.69 -32.23 3.02
C PHE A 103 52.95 -33.40 3.69
N LEU A 104 53.05 -33.46 5.02
CA LEU A 104 52.22 -34.31 5.87
C LEU A 104 50.75 -33.86 5.84
N ALA A 105 49.87 -34.67 6.43
CA ALA A 105 48.49 -34.24 6.72
C ALA A 105 48.50 -33.17 7.82
N GLY A 106 47.48 -32.31 7.83
CA GLY A 106 47.32 -31.26 8.85
C GLY A 106 45.85 -30.91 9.06
N ASP A 107 45.54 -30.21 10.14
CA ASP A 107 44.17 -29.79 10.41
C ASP A 107 44.06 -28.40 11.05
N MET A 108 42.86 -27.81 10.91
CA MET A 108 42.45 -26.56 11.52
C MET A 108 40.95 -26.63 11.83
N SER A 109 40.50 -25.92 12.86
CA SER A 109 39.09 -25.92 13.24
C SER A 109 38.55 -24.50 13.41
N ALA A 110 37.24 -24.36 13.20
CA ALA A 110 36.49 -23.13 13.42
C ALA A 110 35.15 -23.44 14.09
N ASP A 111 34.72 -22.57 14.99
CA ASP A 111 33.42 -22.72 15.65
C ASP A 111 32.30 -22.22 14.75
N LEU A 112 31.26 -23.03 14.60
CA LEU A 112 29.97 -22.64 14.06
C LEU A 112 29.02 -22.42 15.25
N VAL A 113 28.50 -21.20 15.36
CA VAL A 113 27.42 -20.86 16.28
C VAL A 113 26.12 -20.80 15.48
N VAL A 114 25.13 -21.59 15.88
CA VAL A 114 23.77 -21.60 15.33
C VAL A 114 22.80 -21.13 16.41
N THR A 115 22.19 -19.97 16.22
CA THR A 115 21.16 -19.48 17.16
C THR A 115 19.79 -20.07 16.83
N ALA A 116 18.95 -20.25 17.84
CA ALA A 116 17.56 -20.66 17.63
C ALA A 116 16.80 -19.59 16.85
N GLN A 117 15.93 -20.01 15.93
CA GLN A 117 14.95 -19.11 15.35
C GLN A 117 13.98 -18.72 16.46
N THR A 118 13.98 -17.46 16.87
CA THR A 118 12.89 -16.94 17.69
C THR A 118 11.68 -16.84 16.78
N THR A 119 10.79 -17.83 16.81
CA THR A 119 9.41 -17.57 16.42
C THR A 119 8.91 -16.47 17.36
N PRO A 120 8.42 -15.34 16.84
CA PRO A 120 7.68 -14.42 17.69
C PRO A 120 6.56 -15.25 18.30
N VAL A 121 6.52 -15.27 19.63
CA VAL A 121 5.34 -15.75 20.33
C VAL A 121 4.21 -14.84 19.85
N VAL A 122 3.13 -15.43 19.30
CA VAL A 122 1.91 -14.69 18.94
C VAL A 122 1.58 -13.76 20.11
N GLY A 123 1.77 -12.46 19.91
CA GLY A 123 1.97 -11.57 21.05
C GLY A 123 2.27 -10.13 20.68
N THR A 124 2.50 -9.32 21.70
CA THR A 124 2.76 -7.89 21.53
C THR A 124 4.25 -7.64 21.36
N LEU A 125 4.64 -7.09 20.20
CA LEU A 125 5.99 -6.63 19.92
C LEU A 125 6.07 -5.12 20.21
N TYR A 126 7.17 -4.65 20.77
CA TYR A 126 7.39 -3.25 21.13
C TYR A 126 8.55 -2.67 20.33
N VAL A 127 8.36 -1.44 19.85
CA VAL A 127 9.39 -0.64 19.17
C VAL A 127 9.59 0.65 19.95
N SER A 128 10.83 1.07 20.16
CA SER A 128 11.18 2.32 20.87
C SER A 128 12.41 2.97 20.24
N THR A 129 12.46 4.30 20.22
CA THR A 129 13.64 5.08 19.80
C THR A 129 14.89 4.82 20.64
N THR A 130 14.75 4.16 21.81
CA THR A 130 15.86 3.74 22.69
C THR A 130 16.06 2.22 22.71
N GLY A 131 15.38 1.48 21.82
CA GLY A 131 15.48 0.02 21.71
C GLY A 131 16.76 -0.46 21.01
N ASN A 132 16.78 -1.75 20.67
CA ASN A 132 17.86 -2.38 19.89
C ASN A 132 17.29 -3.49 19.00
N ASP A 133 17.67 -3.53 17.72
CA ASP A 133 17.15 -4.54 16.77
C ASP A 133 17.69 -5.97 17.01
N SER A 134 18.62 -6.13 17.95
CA SER A 134 19.06 -7.43 18.47
C SER A 134 18.25 -7.89 19.69
N HIS A 135 17.34 -7.07 20.22
CA HIS A 135 16.41 -7.50 21.27
C HIS A 135 15.33 -8.43 20.70
N ASP A 136 14.50 -8.99 21.58
CA ASP A 136 13.41 -9.90 21.23
C ASP A 136 12.08 -9.18 20.89
N GLY A 137 12.02 -7.85 21.08
CA GLY A 137 10.80 -7.06 20.85
C GLY A 137 9.83 -7.11 22.02
N SER A 138 10.21 -7.65 23.18
CA SER A 138 9.38 -7.60 24.39
C SER A 138 9.27 -6.17 24.94
N LYS A 139 8.31 -5.94 25.86
CA LYS A 139 8.13 -4.62 26.51
C LYS A 139 9.41 -4.11 27.19
N ASN A 140 10.20 -5.02 27.76
CA ASN A 140 11.44 -4.73 28.49
C ASN A 140 12.67 -4.67 27.56
N ALA A 141 12.62 -5.32 26.40
CA ALA A 141 13.67 -5.29 25.39
C ALA A 141 13.04 -5.01 24.01
N PRO A 142 12.61 -3.76 23.75
CA PRO A 142 11.96 -3.40 22.49
C PRO A 142 12.96 -3.34 21.33
N PHE A 143 12.47 -3.56 20.12
CA PHE A 143 13.22 -3.27 18.89
C PHE A 143 13.49 -1.77 18.76
N LEU A 144 14.54 -1.40 18.02
CA LEU A 144 14.86 -0.01 17.72
C LEU A 144 14.03 0.50 16.54
N THR A 145 13.89 -0.31 15.49
CA THR A 145 13.25 0.10 14.24
C THR A 145 11.90 -0.57 14.03
N ILE A 146 10.99 0.18 13.40
CA ILE A 146 9.69 -0.36 12.98
C ILE A 146 9.88 -1.44 11.91
N ASN A 147 10.87 -1.26 11.02
CA ASN A 147 11.13 -2.26 9.98
C ASN A 147 11.60 -3.60 10.58
N LYS A 148 12.40 -3.60 11.66
CA LYS A 148 12.75 -4.85 12.35
C LYS A 148 11.51 -5.60 12.83
N ALA A 149 10.57 -4.91 13.47
CA ALA A 149 9.29 -5.50 13.86
C ALA A 149 8.49 -6.00 12.64
N ALA A 150 8.48 -5.23 11.55
CA ALA A 150 7.82 -5.61 10.30
C ALA A 150 8.39 -6.87 9.64
N GLN A 151 9.69 -7.14 9.82
CA GLN A 151 10.33 -8.36 9.31
C GLN A 151 10.04 -9.61 10.15
N VAL A 152 9.64 -9.46 11.41
CA VAL A 152 9.45 -10.61 12.31
C VAL A 152 7.98 -10.88 12.63
N ALA A 153 7.12 -9.87 12.65
CA ALA A 153 5.71 -10.03 13.03
C ALA A 153 5.01 -11.10 12.18
N VAL A 154 4.22 -11.94 12.83
CA VAL A 154 3.42 -13.03 12.23
C VAL A 154 1.93 -12.83 12.52
N ALA A 155 1.07 -13.61 11.88
CA ALA A 155 -0.38 -13.53 12.04
C ALA A 155 -0.82 -13.53 13.52
N GLY A 156 -1.53 -12.48 13.92
CA GLY A 156 -2.05 -12.26 15.28
C GLY A 156 -1.18 -11.35 16.14
N ASP A 157 0.02 -10.97 15.69
CA ASP A 157 0.87 -10.04 16.42
C ASP A 157 0.33 -8.62 16.42
N VAL A 158 0.58 -7.92 17.52
CA VAL A 158 0.38 -6.47 17.64
C VAL A 158 1.75 -5.81 17.85
N VAL A 159 2.19 -5.02 16.88
CA VAL A 159 3.38 -4.18 16.98
C VAL A 159 2.98 -2.82 17.56
N VAL A 160 3.36 -2.59 18.81
CA VAL A 160 3.17 -1.33 19.54
C VAL A 160 4.42 -0.47 19.43
N VAL A 161 4.30 0.66 18.75
CA VAL A 161 5.38 1.62 18.60
C VAL A 161 5.22 2.73 19.64
N LYS A 162 6.22 2.91 20.49
CA LYS A 162 6.21 3.95 21.53
C LYS A 162 6.38 5.35 20.93
N PRO A 163 5.89 6.41 21.59
CA PRO A 163 6.07 7.79 21.13
C PRO A 163 7.51 8.13 20.79
N GLY A 164 7.70 8.93 19.74
CA GLY A 164 9.00 9.36 19.27
C GLY A 164 9.08 9.54 17.77
N THR A 165 10.21 10.09 17.31
CA THR A 165 10.50 10.28 15.89
C THR A 165 11.42 9.18 15.39
N TYR A 166 10.94 8.44 14.40
CA TYR A 166 11.64 7.37 13.70
C TYR A 166 12.00 7.84 12.30
N LYS A 167 13.28 7.72 11.94
CA LYS A 167 13.81 8.13 10.63
C LYS A 167 14.31 6.92 9.87
N PRO A 168 13.42 6.14 9.24
CA PRO A 168 13.85 4.93 8.55
C PRO A 168 14.69 5.30 7.33
N THR A 169 15.82 4.63 7.15
CA THR A 169 16.70 4.81 5.99
C THR A 169 16.25 4.01 4.75
N ILE A 170 15.31 3.08 4.95
CA ILE A 170 14.67 2.24 3.94
C ILE A 170 13.17 2.15 4.23
N LYS A 171 12.35 1.66 3.28
CA LYS A 171 10.92 1.46 3.54
C LYS A 171 10.66 0.48 4.69
N ILE A 172 9.56 0.69 5.39
CA ILE A 172 8.98 -0.28 6.33
C ILE A 172 8.12 -1.25 5.51
N ALA A 173 8.49 -2.52 5.46
CA ALA A 173 7.83 -3.51 4.63
C ALA A 173 7.45 -4.77 5.43
N PRO A 174 6.18 -4.91 5.86
CA PRO A 174 5.69 -6.12 6.50
C PRO A 174 6.00 -7.38 5.69
N LEU A 175 6.75 -8.31 6.29
CA LEU A 175 7.18 -9.53 5.60
C LEU A 175 6.04 -10.55 5.49
N ASN A 176 5.23 -10.69 6.53
CA ASN A 176 4.19 -11.72 6.62
C ASN A 176 2.79 -11.13 6.43
N SER A 177 1.84 -11.99 6.03
CA SER A 177 0.41 -11.68 6.07
C SER A 177 -0.19 -12.12 7.41
N GLY A 178 -1.27 -11.47 7.83
CA GLY A 178 -2.17 -11.99 8.85
C GLY A 178 -3.16 -13.00 8.28
N THR A 179 -4.16 -13.35 9.08
CA THR A 179 -5.37 -14.06 8.63
C THR A 179 -6.61 -13.29 9.08
N ALA A 180 -7.79 -13.67 8.58
CA ALA A 180 -9.07 -13.08 8.97
C ALA A 180 -9.27 -13.03 10.49
N ASP A 181 -8.94 -14.13 11.18
CA ASP A 181 -9.08 -14.23 12.64
C ASP A 181 -7.90 -13.63 13.41
N LYS A 182 -6.76 -13.43 12.73
CA LYS A 182 -5.48 -13.04 13.33
C LYS A 182 -4.74 -12.05 12.42
N PRO A 183 -5.25 -10.81 12.25
CA PRO A 183 -4.55 -9.79 11.49
C PRO A 183 -3.23 -9.42 12.19
N ILE A 184 -2.29 -8.87 11.43
CA ILE A 184 -1.10 -8.21 12.01
C ILE A 184 -1.42 -6.73 12.19
N ILE A 185 -1.25 -6.20 13.39
CA ILE A 185 -1.59 -4.80 13.70
C ILE A 185 -0.32 -4.03 14.00
N TYR A 186 -0.01 -3.02 13.21
CA TYR A 186 1.03 -2.03 13.50
C TYR A 186 0.35 -0.77 14.02
N GLN A 187 0.56 -0.46 15.30
CA GLN A 187 -0.10 0.67 15.96
C GLN A 187 0.86 1.58 16.71
N ALA A 188 0.57 2.88 16.68
CA ALA A 188 1.13 3.83 17.63
C ALA A 188 0.56 3.56 19.02
N GLU A 189 1.42 3.52 20.05
CA GLU A 189 0.99 3.41 21.46
C GLU A 189 0.12 4.60 21.85
N VAL A 190 0.49 5.80 21.40
CA VAL A 190 -0.31 7.02 21.48
C VAL A 190 -0.46 7.59 20.07
N LYS A 191 -1.71 7.64 19.59
CA LYS A 191 -2.02 8.08 18.22
C LYS A 191 -1.49 9.50 17.97
N GLY A 192 -0.81 9.69 16.84
CA GLY A 192 -0.22 10.96 16.44
C GLY A 192 1.16 11.26 17.05
N GLU A 193 1.56 10.61 18.14
CA GLU A 193 2.85 10.84 18.82
C GLU A 193 4.01 9.96 18.30
N VAL A 194 3.71 8.98 17.45
CA VAL A 194 4.71 8.24 16.68
C VAL A 194 4.87 8.90 15.32
N ILE A 195 6.02 9.55 15.12
CA ILE A 195 6.35 10.24 13.87
C ILE A 195 7.30 9.36 13.07
N ILE A 196 6.91 8.99 11.85
CA ILE A 196 7.76 8.33 10.86
C ILE A 196 8.17 9.38 9.84
N ASP A 197 9.42 9.84 9.91
CA ASP A 197 9.96 10.92 9.09
C ASP A 197 10.85 10.35 7.98
N GLY A 198 10.36 10.45 6.74
CA GLY A 198 11.00 9.94 5.53
C GLY A 198 12.17 10.77 5.02
N SER A 199 12.57 11.84 5.71
CA SER A 199 13.65 12.74 5.28
C SER A 199 15.00 12.04 5.06
N GLU A 200 15.26 10.93 5.75
CA GLU A 200 16.49 10.13 5.63
C GLU A 200 16.32 8.85 4.79
N SER A 201 15.11 8.56 4.28
CA SER A 201 14.84 7.35 3.49
C SER A 201 15.53 7.38 2.14
N ALA A 202 16.25 6.32 1.76
CA ALA A 202 16.76 6.13 0.41
C ALA A 202 15.71 5.56 -0.56
N ASP A 203 14.67 4.91 -0.03
CA ASP A 203 13.55 4.32 -0.78
C ASP A 203 12.40 5.32 -1.00
N GLY A 204 11.47 4.92 -1.85
CA GLY A 204 10.21 5.62 -2.09
C GLY A 204 10.40 6.88 -2.91
N THR A 205 11.20 6.81 -3.95
CA THR A 205 11.42 7.85 -4.98
C THR A 205 10.44 7.68 -6.14
N LYS A 206 10.44 8.63 -7.10
CA LYS A 206 9.72 8.45 -8.39
C LYS A 206 10.15 7.23 -9.21
N VAL A 207 11.32 6.65 -8.94
CA VAL A 207 11.87 5.52 -9.70
C VAL A 207 11.28 4.20 -9.22
N ASP A 208 11.29 3.96 -7.91
CA ASP A 208 10.79 2.72 -7.29
C ASP A 208 9.31 2.81 -6.91
N ARG A 209 8.73 4.02 -6.80
CA ARG A 209 7.28 4.25 -6.59
C ARG A 209 6.74 3.44 -5.41
N ARG A 210 7.42 3.56 -4.26
CA ARG A 210 7.08 2.92 -2.99
C ARG A 210 6.75 3.93 -1.90
N GLY A 211 6.00 3.50 -0.90
CA GLY A 211 5.67 4.32 0.26
C GLY A 211 6.67 4.15 1.39
N LEU A 212 6.69 5.08 2.34
CA LEU A 212 7.49 4.94 3.55
C LEU A 212 7.07 3.69 4.34
N ILE A 213 5.76 3.41 4.36
CA ILE A 213 5.19 2.10 4.68
C ILE A 213 4.71 1.47 3.37
N THR A 214 5.24 0.29 3.05
CA THR A 214 4.90 -0.45 1.82
C THR A 214 4.40 -1.85 2.15
N ILE A 215 3.13 -2.10 1.86
CA ILE A 215 2.48 -3.41 1.93
C ILE A 215 2.36 -3.92 0.49
N ASP A 216 3.16 -4.92 0.13
CA ASP A 216 3.28 -5.42 -1.25
C ASP A 216 3.26 -6.96 -1.31
N GLY A 217 2.28 -7.53 -2.02
CA GLY A 217 2.15 -8.98 -2.25
C GLY A 217 2.92 -9.52 -3.44
N PHE A 218 3.83 -8.76 -4.05
CA PHE A 218 4.55 -9.10 -5.29
C PHE A 218 3.65 -9.14 -6.55
N SER A 219 2.47 -9.75 -6.49
CA SER A 219 1.45 -9.74 -7.54
C SER A 219 0.03 -9.90 -6.96
N ALA A 220 -0.99 -9.59 -7.77
CA ALA A 220 -2.39 -9.82 -7.41
C ALA A 220 -2.72 -11.30 -7.11
N SER A 221 -1.92 -12.26 -7.59
CA SER A 221 -2.12 -13.70 -7.34
C SER A 221 -1.46 -14.20 -6.05
N THR A 222 -0.64 -13.38 -5.40
CA THR A 222 0.03 -13.71 -4.12
C THR A 222 -0.11 -12.58 -3.09
N PRO A 223 -1.32 -12.07 -2.82
CA PRO A 223 -1.48 -10.79 -2.14
C PRO A 223 -0.93 -10.77 -0.71
N LYS A 224 -0.37 -9.63 -0.31
CA LYS A 224 -0.10 -9.33 1.11
C LYS A 224 -1.43 -9.01 1.78
N SER A 225 -1.71 -9.56 2.95
CA SER A 225 -3.07 -9.51 3.47
C SER A 225 -3.22 -9.45 4.97
N TRP A 226 -4.39 -8.97 5.42
CA TRP A 226 -4.81 -8.90 6.82
C TRP A 226 -3.82 -8.12 7.69
N ILE A 227 -3.52 -6.90 7.24
CA ILE A 227 -2.62 -5.97 7.94
C ILE A 227 -3.36 -4.69 8.26
N VAL A 228 -3.15 -4.20 9.48
CA VAL A 228 -3.70 -2.92 9.96
C VAL A 228 -2.55 -1.96 10.25
N ILE A 229 -2.65 -0.75 9.73
CA ILE A 229 -1.78 0.39 10.04
C ILE A 229 -2.62 1.41 10.82
N ASP A 230 -2.25 1.69 12.08
CA ASP A 230 -3.07 2.49 13.00
C ASP A 230 -2.27 3.60 13.71
N GLY A 231 -2.69 4.85 13.53
CA GLY A 231 -2.32 5.94 14.46
C GLY A 231 -0.99 6.64 14.20
N PHE A 232 -0.29 6.35 13.11
CA PHE A 232 1.02 6.96 12.81
C PHE A 232 0.91 8.35 12.20
N THR A 233 1.81 9.26 12.59
CA THR A 233 2.10 10.48 11.85
C THR A 233 3.25 10.20 10.88
N ILE A 234 3.03 10.35 9.57
CA ILE A 234 3.96 9.99 8.50
C ILE A 234 4.29 11.26 7.70
N ILE A 235 5.54 11.68 7.73
CA ILE A 235 5.94 12.96 7.14
C ILE A 235 7.13 12.83 6.19
N ASN A 236 7.25 13.78 5.26
CA ASN A 236 8.41 13.92 4.38
C ASN A 236 8.72 12.66 3.56
N ALA A 237 7.69 11.87 3.23
CA ALA A 237 7.88 10.68 2.42
C ALA A 237 8.26 11.08 0.99
N LYS A 238 9.29 10.45 0.44
CA LYS A 238 9.81 10.81 -0.88
C LYS A 238 8.83 10.55 -2.04
N TRP A 239 7.85 9.67 -1.83
CA TRP A 239 6.78 9.37 -2.76
C TRP A 239 5.49 9.19 -1.97
N ALA A 240 5.04 7.98 -1.69
CA ALA A 240 3.81 7.79 -0.89
C ALA A 240 4.08 7.74 0.62
N GLY A 241 3.10 8.15 1.43
CA GLY A 241 3.16 7.91 2.88
C GLY A 241 2.97 6.42 3.19
N VAL A 242 1.79 5.90 2.84
CA VAL A 242 1.44 4.48 2.94
C VAL A 242 1.00 3.98 1.57
N ILE A 243 1.50 2.82 1.14
CA ILE A 243 0.99 2.12 -0.03
C ILE A 243 0.62 0.68 0.32
N ALA A 244 -0.58 0.27 -0.08
CA ALA A 244 -1.02 -1.11 -0.19
C ALA A 244 -1.17 -1.45 -1.68
N ILE A 245 -0.27 -2.27 -2.20
CA ILE A 245 -0.27 -2.69 -3.61
C ILE A 245 -0.26 -4.20 -3.68
N ASN A 246 -0.94 -4.80 -4.66
CA ASN A 246 -1.02 -6.26 -4.78
C ASN A 246 -1.45 -6.90 -3.45
N SER A 247 -2.47 -6.35 -2.81
CA SER A 247 -2.81 -6.64 -1.41
C SER A 247 -4.29 -6.96 -1.24
N SER A 248 -4.65 -7.54 -0.10
CA SER A 248 -6.03 -7.91 0.22
C SER A 248 -6.36 -7.73 1.70
N ASN A 249 -7.50 -7.15 2.05
CA ASN A 249 -7.94 -6.96 3.45
C ASN A 249 -6.93 -6.12 4.25
N ILE A 250 -6.66 -4.91 3.75
CA ILE A 250 -5.76 -3.94 4.41
C ILE A 250 -6.58 -2.81 5.00
N ILE A 251 -6.28 -2.44 6.23
CA ILE A 251 -6.91 -1.31 6.92
C ILE A 251 -5.84 -0.26 7.25
N ILE A 252 -6.04 0.96 6.76
CA ILE A 252 -5.20 2.12 7.07
C ILE A 252 -6.08 3.11 7.81
N LYS A 253 -5.81 3.32 9.10
CA LYS A 253 -6.69 4.12 9.96
C LYS A 253 -5.98 5.04 10.94
N ASN A 254 -6.63 6.13 11.30
CA ASN A 254 -6.13 7.11 12.28
C ASN A 254 -4.73 7.67 11.97
N CYS A 255 -4.27 7.57 10.72
CA CYS A 255 -2.94 8.04 10.33
C CYS A 255 -2.99 9.49 9.88
N ASN A 256 -1.90 10.22 10.08
CA ASN A 256 -1.72 11.57 9.55
C ASN A 256 -0.56 11.57 8.56
N THR A 257 -0.83 11.75 7.27
CA THR A 257 0.23 11.88 6.26
C THR A 257 0.41 13.34 5.89
N LYS A 258 1.66 13.81 5.86
CA LYS A 258 1.96 15.21 5.51
C LYS A 258 3.23 15.36 4.69
N ASN A 259 3.19 16.26 3.70
CA ASN A 259 4.37 16.62 2.91
C ASN A 259 4.98 15.39 2.19
N THR A 260 4.20 14.75 1.33
CA THR A 260 4.61 13.55 0.58
C THR A 260 4.87 13.88 -0.88
N GLY A 261 5.80 13.18 -1.53
CA GLY A 261 6.14 13.40 -2.94
C GLY A 261 5.11 12.90 -3.96
N SER A 262 4.20 12.05 -3.49
CA SER A 262 3.04 11.50 -4.20
C SER A 262 1.85 11.48 -3.22
N SER A 263 0.89 10.57 -3.40
CA SER A 263 -0.26 10.45 -2.51
C SER A 263 0.15 10.17 -1.07
N GLY A 264 -0.61 10.74 -0.13
CA GLY A 264 -0.45 10.37 1.27
C GLY A 264 -0.70 8.89 1.48
N ILE A 265 -1.79 8.39 0.88
CA ILE A 265 -2.23 6.99 1.00
C ILE A 265 -2.61 6.45 -0.38
N ILE A 266 -2.14 5.25 -0.71
CA ILE A 266 -2.44 4.54 -1.97
C ILE A 266 -2.95 3.12 -1.68
N GLY A 267 -4.08 2.75 -2.28
CA GLY A 267 -4.49 1.37 -2.53
C GLY A 267 -4.43 1.09 -4.03
N ALA A 268 -3.71 0.05 -4.46
CA ALA A 268 -3.54 -0.24 -5.89
C ALA A 268 -3.51 -1.74 -6.23
N ASN A 269 -4.13 -2.14 -7.35
CA ASN A 269 -4.14 -3.54 -7.82
C ASN A 269 -4.47 -4.53 -6.69
N SER A 270 -5.52 -4.24 -5.94
CA SER A 270 -5.78 -4.87 -4.63
C SER A 270 -7.26 -5.22 -4.46
N THR A 271 -7.58 -5.88 -3.36
CA THR A 271 -8.96 -6.14 -2.94
C THR A 271 -9.18 -5.74 -1.49
N ASN A 272 -10.40 -5.39 -1.10
CA ASN A 272 -10.79 -5.10 0.28
C ASN A 272 -9.81 -4.13 0.98
N ILE A 273 -9.74 -2.89 0.50
CA ILE A 273 -8.89 -1.84 1.09
C ILE A 273 -9.76 -0.82 1.82
N THR A 274 -9.53 -0.65 3.12
CA THR A 274 -10.23 0.33 3.95
C THR A 274 -9.27 1.45 4.36
N ILE A 275 -9.63 2.69 4.01
CA ILE A 275 -8.89 3.91 4.35
C ILE A 275 -9.84 4.77 5.19
N ILE A 276 -9.70 4.72 6.52
CA ILE A 276 -10.69 5.31 7.43
C ILE A 276 -10.11 6.23 8.50
N ASN A 277 -10.74 7.38 8.72
CA ASN A 277 -10.36 8.32 9.77
C ASN A 277 -8.89 8.78 9.68
N ASN A 278 -8.38 9.00 8.47
CA ASN A 278 -7.04 9.52 8.26
C ASN A 278 -7.07 11.02 7.98
N LYS A 279 -5.95 11.68 8.26
CA LYS A 279 -5.68 13.04 7.83
C LYS A 279 -4.62 13.01 6.73
N VAL A 280 -4.91 13.61 5.57
CA VAL A 280 -3.95 13.71 4.46
C VAL A 280 -3.77 15.17 4.12
N GLU A 281 -2.55 15.67 4.31
CA GLU A 281 -2.19 17.05 4.09
C GLU A 281 -1.01 17.18 3.14
N GLN A 282 -1.02 18.17 2.25
CA GLN A 282 0.18 18.54 1.48
C GLN A 282 0.80 17.38 0.71
N ALA A 283 -0.03 16.54 0.09
CA ALA A 283 0.44 15.50 -0.81
C ALA A 283 1.06 16.10 -2.07
N CYS A 284 1.77 15.29 -2.86
CA CYS A 284 2.33 15.67 -4.16
C CYS A 284 3.16 16.97 -4.14
N SER A 285 3.96 17.16 -3.10
CA SER A 285 4.55 18.45 -2.71
C SER A 285 6.06 18.56 -2.87
N ILE A 286 6.77 17.45 -3.11
CA ILE A 286 8.24 17.46 -3.14
C ILE A 286 8.80 17.36 -4.57
N ALA A 287 10.02 17.85 -4.76
CA ALA A 287 10.69 17.97 -6.05
C ALA A 287 10.93 16.62 -6.79
N GLU A 288 10.97 15.51 -6.07
CA GLU A 288 11.14 14.16 -6.61
C GLU A 288 9.82 13.51 -7.08
N LYS A 289 8.75 14.28 -7.29
CA LYS A 289 7.46 13.78 -7.78
C LYS A 289 7.51 13.20 -9.20
N ALA A 290 6.53 12.34 -9.51
CA ALA A 290 6.26 11.91 -10.88
C ALA A 290 5.78 13.10 -11.74
N GLN A 291 6.08 13.08 -13.05
CA GLN A 291 5.42 13.98 -14.00
C GLN A 291 3.93 13.58 -14.06
N ASN A 292 3.04 14.57 -13.97
CA ASN A 292 1.60 14.42 -13.70
C ASN A 292 1.35 13.93 -12.27
N THR A 293 0.83 14.82 -11.43
CA THR A 293 0.64 14.63 -9.99
C THR A 293 -0.38 13.52 -9.73
N ASN A 294 -0.05 12.59 -8.82
CA ASN A 294 -1.05 11.71 -8.19
C ASN A 294 -1.94 12.52 -7.22
N GLU A 295 -2.83 11.85 -6.51
CA GLU A 295 -3.90 12.46 -5.69
C GLU A 295 -3.52 12.47 -4.22
N CYS A 296 -4.32 13.04 -3.33
CA CYS A 296 -4.03 12.95 -1.89
C CYS A 296 -4.27 11.52 -1.38
N ILE A 297 -5.42 10.95 -1.73
CA ILE A 297 -5.75 9.53 -1.54
C ILE A 297 -6.04 8.92 -2.91
N THR A 298 -5.35 7.83 -3.24
CA THR A 298 -5.51 7.12 -4.51
C THR A 298 -6.02 5.69 -4.28
N VAL A 299 -7.07 5.30 -4.99
CA VAL A 299 -7.56 3.92 -5.10
C VAL A 299 -7.60 3.54 -6.58
N ALA A 300 -6.62 2.74 -7.02
CA ALA A 300 -6.42 2.42 -8.44
C ALA A 300 -6.53 0.91 -8.71
N SER A 301 -7.54 0.48 -9.47
CA SER A 301 -7.82 -0.95 -9.71
C SER A 301 -7.98 -1.73 -8.40
N VAL A 302 -8.86 -1.26 -7.52
CA VAL A 302 -9.20 -1.96 -6.27
C VAL A 302 -10.64 -2.44 -6.31
N VAL A 303 -10.85 -3.74 -6.02
CA VAL A 303 -12.20 -4.31 -5.91
C VAL A 303 -12.55 -4.52 -4.44
N GLY A 304 -13.63 -3.90 -3.97
CA GLY A 304 -13.92 -3.85 -2.54
C GLY A 304 -13.06 -2.77 -1.89
N PHE A 305 -13.62 -1.59 -1.65
CA PHE A 305 -12.92 -0.55 -0.90
C PHE A 305 -13.89 0.35 -0.15
N GLU A 306 -13.37 0.99 0.90
CA GLU A 306 -14.08 1.99 1.69
C GLU A 306 -13.12 3.12 1.99
N ILE A 307 -13.46 4.34 1.55
CA ILE A 307 -12.72 5.56 1.86
C ILE A 307 -13.64 6.42 2.71
N ALA A 308 -13.45 6.39 4.03
CA ALA A 308 -14.43 6.94 4.96
C ALA A 308 -13.84 7.85 6.05
N TYR A 309 -14.59 8.88 6.45
CA TYR A 309 -14.23 9.73 7.61
C TYR A 309 -12.85 10.39 7.51
N ASN A 310 -12.25 10.50 6.32
CA ASN A 310 -10.94 11.10 6.15
C ASN A 310 -11.06 12.63 6.05
N THR A 311 -10.05 13.34 6.55
CA THR A 311 -9.86 14.76 6.27
C THR A 311 -8.74 14.92 5.25
N VAL A 312 -9.09 15.40 4.06
CA VAL A 312 -8.16 15.64 2.96
C VAL A 312 -8.08 17.12 2.69
N SER A 313 -6.88 17.70 2.80
CA SER A 313 -6.69 19.11 2.49
C SER A 313 -5.30 19.42 1.94
N ASP A 314 -5.21 20.33 0.98
CA ASP A 314 -3.92 20.74 0.42
C ASP A 314 -3.78 22.27 0.39
N ARG A 315 -3.20 22.83 -0.70
CA ARG A 315 -2.85 24.24 -0.84
C ARG A 315 -3.61 24.85 -2.03
N MET A 316 -4.52 25.79 -1.76
CA MET A 316 -5.27 26.54 -2.79
C MET A 316 -4.43 27.47 -3.68
N VAL A 317 -3.18 27.75 -3.31
CA VAL A 317 -2.35 28.77 -3.98
C VAL A 317 -1.12 28.19 -4.69
N ASP A 318 -0.89 26.88 -4.58
CA ASP A 318 0.29 26.24 -5.15
C ASP A 318 -0.05 25.55 -6.48
N LEU A 319 -0.16 26.32 -7.56
CA LEU A 319 -0.54 25.79 -8.88
C LEU A 319 0.42 24.72 -9.44
N ASN A 320 1.61 24.61 -8.87
CA ASN A 320 2.63 23.67 -9.31
C ASN A 320 2.63 22.38 -8.50
N ASN A 321 1.99 22.31 -7.33
CA ASN A 321 1.96 21.13 -6.45
C ASN A 321 0.54 20.81 -5.97
N GLY A 322 0.30 19.54 -5.64
CA GLY A 322 -1.04 19.05 -5.31
C GLY A 322 -1.74 18.37 -6.49
N GLY A 323 -2.51 17.35 -6.16
CA GLY A 323 -3.36 16.57 -7.06
C GLY A 323 -4.83 16.72 -6.73
N GLU A 324 -5.64 15.79 -7.21
CA GLU A 324 -7.02 15.60 -6.79
C GLU A 324 -7.06 15.19 -5.31
N GLY A 325 -8.20 15.37 -4.63
CA GLY A 325 -8.33 15.03 -3.22
C GLY A 325 -8.38 13.52 -3.01
N ILE A 326 -9.52 12.93 -3.34
CA ILE A 326 -9.73 11.47 -3.30
C ILE A 326 -10.01 11.03 -4.72
N ASP A 327 -9.30 10.01 -5.20
CA ASP A 327 -9.46 9.52 -6.55
C ASP A 327 -9.60 7.99 -6.58
N VAL A 328 -10.72 7.55 -7.16
CA VAL A 328 -11.04 6.16 -7.45
C VAL A 328 -10.92 5.99 -8.96
N LYS A 329 -9.90 5.25 -9.40
CA LYS A 329 -9.56 5.13 -10.82
C LYS A 329 -9.36 3.73 -11.35
N ASN A 330 -9.29 3.65 -12.69
CA ASN A 330 -9.02 2.45 -13.46
C ASN A 330 -10.06 1.35 -13.18
N ALA A 331 -9.65 0.08 -13.07
CA ALA A 331 -10.55 -1.06 -12.86
C ALA A 331 -11.05 -1.19 -11.40
N SER A 332 -11.30 -0.08 -10.72
CA SER A 332 -11.84 -0.10 -9.35
C SER A 332 -13.32 -0.43 -9.37
N ALA A 333 -13.78 -1.23 -8.41
CA ALA A 333 -15.18 -1.65 -8.36
C ALA A 333 -15.66 -2.01 -6.96
N ASN A 334 -16.98 -1.98 -6.76
CA ASN A 334 -17.64 -2.38 -5.51
C ASN A 334 -17.09 -1.63 -4.29
N GLY A 335 -17.19 -0.30 -4.28
CA GLY A 335 -16.61 0.47 -3.19
C GLY A 335 -17.34 1.77 -2.90
N THR A 336 -17.05 2.32 -1.72
CA THR A 336 -17.72 3.50 -1.18
C THR A 336 -16.72 4.62 -0.86
N VAL A 337 -17.15 5.86 -1.06
CA VAL A 337 -16.44 7.07 -0.66
C VAL A 337 -17.40 7.92 0.14
N HIS A 338 -17.25 7.97 1.47
CA HIS A 338 -18.25 8.64 2.30
C HIS A 338 -17.74 9.34 3.54
N HIS A 339 -18.52 10.29 4.04
CA HIS A 339 -18.22 10.97 5.31
C HIS A 339 -16.85 11.67 5.32
N ASN A 340 -16.25 11.92 4.16
CA ASN A 340 -14.96 12.58 4.06
C ASN A 340 -15.16 14.10 4.08
N ILE A 341 -14.18 14.80 4.65
CA ILE A 341 -14.05 16.25 4.52
C ILE A 341 -12.93 16.50 3.51
N VAL A 342 -13.27 17.11 2.37
CA VAL A 342 -12.30 17.38 1.30
C VAL A 342 -12.29 18.88 0.97
N THR A 343 -11.15 19.53 1.17
CA THR A 343 -11.08 21.00 1.10
C THR A 343 -9.73 21.56 0.68
N ASN A 344 -9.69 22.83 0.30
CA ASN A 344 -8.47 23.59 0.02
C ASN A 344 -7.60 22.98 -1.10
N LEU A 345 -8.22 22.50 -2.17
CA LEU A 345 -7.55 21.86 -3.31
C LEU A 345 -7.69 22.69 -4.59
N ILE A 346 -6.59 22.83 -5.33
CA ILE A 346 -6.58 23.50 -6.64
C ILE A 346 -7.14 22.65 -7.79
N ARG A 347 -7.54 21.40 -7.53
CA ARG A 347 -8.03 20.42 -8.50
C ARG A 347 -9.41 19.86 -8.07
N VAL A 348 -9.78 18.70 -8.60
CA VAL A 348 -11.01 17.97 -8.24
C VAL A 348 -10.92 17.49 -6.80
N ALA A 349 -12.00 17.64 -6.03
CA ALA A 349 -12.04 17.19 -4.65
C ALA A 349 -12.20 15.67 -4.57
N ILE A 350 -13.25 15.13 -5.19
CA ILE A 350 -13.49 13.68 -5.27
C ILE A 350 -13.62 13.32 -6.75
N TYR A 351 -12.80 12.40 -7.20
CA TYR A 351 -12.73 11.98 -8.59
C TYR A 351 -13.03 10.49 -8.74
N VAL A 352 -14.04 10.16 -9.53
CA VAL A 352 -14.35 8.79 -9.94
C VAL A 352 -14.01 8.70 -11.42
N ASP A 353 -12.84 8.15 -11.71
CA ASP A 353 -12.18 8.26 -13.01
C ASP A 353 -12.00 6.89 -13.68
N ALA A 354 -12.89 6.58 -14.64
CA ALA A 354 -12.73 5.41 -15.48
C ALA A 354 -11.62 5.63 -16.54
N TYR A 355 -10.38 5.75 -16.09
CA TYR A 355 -9.21 5.94 -16.93
C TYR A 355 -8.73 4.62 -17.53
N GLN A 356 -8.76 4.50 -18.87
CA GLN A 356 -8.30 3.35 -19.67
C GLN A 356 -8.98 2.00 -19.39
N ARG A 357 -9.74 1.87 -18.30
CA ARG A 357 -10.31 0.64 -17.78
C ARG A 357 -11.67 0.91 -17.18
N ASP A 358 -12.49 -0.12 -17.16
CA ASP A 358 -13.86 -0.03 -16.70
C ASP A 358 -13.94 0.00 -15.18
N LEU A 359 -14.60 1.03 -14.65
CA LEU A 359 -14.94 1.21 -13.24
C LEU A 359 -16.43 0.96 -13.06
N ASN A 360 -16.82 0.26 -11.98
CA ASN A 360 -18.23 -0.02 -11.75
C ASN A 360 -18.65 -0.17 -10.29
N ASN A 361 -19.92 0.12 -10.00
CA ASN A 361 -20.52 -0.07 -8.68
C ASN A 361 -19.80 0.73 -7.59
N ILE A 362 -19.79 2.05 -7.76
CA ILE A 362 -19.18 2.99 -6.83
C ILE A 362 -20.24 3.92 -6.24
N ASP A 363 -20.22 4.05 -4.93
CA ASP A 363 -21.14 4.91 -4.19
C ASP A 363 -20.39 6.05 -3.50
N VAL A 364 -20.79 7.29 -3.77
CA VAL A 364 -20.17 8.51 -3.24
C VAL A 364 -21.21 9.29 -2.45
N TYR A 365 -21.15 9.22 -1.12
CA TYR A 365 -22.20 9.79 -0.28
C TYR A 365 -21.77 10.46 1.01
N ALA A 366 -22.61 11.34 1.56
CA ALA A 366 -22.35 12.03 2.83
C ALA A 366 -20.98 12.73 2.92
N ASN A 367 -20.37 13.10 1.79
CA ASN A 367 -19.10 13.83 1.80
C ASN A 367 -19.34 15.33 1.93
N LYS A 368 -18.46 15.99 2.69
CA LYS A 368 -18.42 17.45 2.81
C LYS A 368 -17.27 17.99 1.95
N VAL A 369 -17.61 18.61 0.84
CA VAL A 369 -16.65 19.12 -0.15
C VAL A 369 -16.76 20.63 -0.23
N TYR A 370 -15.66 21.35 0.03
CA TYR A 370 -15.71 22.81 -0.04
C TYR A 370 -14.37 23.50 -0.26
N ASN A 371 -14.43 24.73 -0.79
CA ASN A 371 -13.25 25.54 -1.08
C ASN A 371 -12.21 24.79 -1.93
N THR A 372 -12.66 24.23 -3.05
CA THR A 372 -11.82 23.59 -4.05
C THR A 372 -12.09 24.17 -5.44
N THR A 373 -11.23 23.87 -6.41
CA THR A 373 -11.42 24.32 -7.80
C THR A 373 -12.59 23.61 -8.48
N SER A 374 -12.74 22.31 -8.25
CA SER A 374 -13.87 21.48 -8.72
C SER A 374 -14.31 20.55 -7.58
N GLY A 375 -15.60 20.26 -7.48
CA GLY A 375 -16.15 19.43 -6.42
C GLY A 375 -16.03 17.95 -6.73
N ILE A 376 -17.16 17.28 -6.94
CA ILE A 376 -17.23 15.84 -7.24
C ILE A 376 -17.33 15.65 -8.74
N THR A 377 -16.47 14.84 -9.32
CA THR A 377 -16.52 14.51 -10.75
C THR A 377 -16.60 13.00 -10.94
N VAL A 378 -17.55 12.56 -11.78
CA VAL A 378 -17.58 11.22 -12.36
C VAL A 378 -17.17 11.35 -13.82
N ALA A 379 -16.09 10.69 -14.22
CA ALA A 379 -15.53 10.83 -15.55
C ALA A 379 -15.22 9.49 -16.21
N SER A 380 -15.16 9.57 -17.52
CA SER A 380 -14.56 8.57 -18.38
C SER A 380 -13.44 9.21 -19.20
N GLU A 381 -12.29 8.54 -19.23
CA GLU A 381 -11.07 8.99 -19.89
C GLU A 381 -10.37 7.83 -20.61
N GLU A 382 -9.76 8.11 -21.76
CA GLU A 382 -8.92 7.15 -22.49
C GLU A 382 -9.60 5.79 -22.75
N GLY A 383 -10.92 5.81 -23.00
CA GLY A 383 -11.73 4.67 -23.40
C GLY A 383 -12.36 3.85 -22.28
N GLY A 384 -12.10 4.16 -21.00
CA GLY A 384 -12.68 3.39 -19.88
C GLY A 384 -14.17 3.68 -19.67
N VAL A 385 -14.96 2.67 -19.29
CA VAL A 385 -16.39 2.83 -19.00
C VAL A 385 -16.60 3.07 -17.50
N ALA A 386 -17.31 4.14 -17.12
CA ALA A 386 -17.82 4.29 -15.75
C ALA A 386 -19.28 3.85 -15.72
N SER A 387 -19.61 2.88 -14.87
CA SER A 387 -20.98 2.32 -14.81
C SER A 387 -21.49 2.10 -13.40
N ASN A 388 -22.80 2.25 -13.19
CA ASN A 388 -23.43 2.04 -11.88
C ASN A 388 -22.73 2.87 -10.79
N VAL A 389 -22.71 4.20 -10.98
CA VAL A 389 -22.12 5.15 -10.03
C VAL A 389 -23.21 6.01 -9.44
N GLU A 390 -23.28 6.03 -8.12
CA GLU A 390 -24.22 6.85 -7.38
C GLU A 390 -23.50 7.97 -6.63
N VAL A 391 -24.03 9.18 -6.73
CA VAL A 391 -23.54 10.37 -6.03
C VAL A 391 -24.71 10.96 -5.26
N HIS A 392 -24.77 10.76 -3.96
CA HIS A 392 -25.93 11.15 -3.17
C HIS A 392 -25.65 11.65 -1.76
N ASP A 393 -26.57 12.41 -1.18
CA ASP A 393 -26.43 12.95 0.18
C ASP A 393 -25.15 13.75 0.43
N ASN A 394 -24.49 14.27 -0.60
CA ASN A 394 -23.26 15.05 -0.42
C ASN A 394 -23.61 16.52 -0.16
N LEU A 395 -22.80 17.15 0.70
CA LEU A 395 -22.80 18.59 0.88
C LEU A 395 -21.60 19.18 0.12
N VAL A 396 -21.88 19.89 -0.98
CA VAL A 396 -20.86 20.50 -1.85
C VAL A 396 -21.05 22.01 -1.88
N TYR A 397 -20.06 22.79 -1.45
CA TYR A 397 -20.25 24.24 -1.41
C TYR A 397 -18.96 25.07 -1.57
N ASP A 398 -19.10 26.34 -1.95
CA ASP A 398 -17.96 27.24 -2.15
C ASP A 398 -16.91 26.67 -3.12
N ILE A 399 -17.38 26.04 -4.20
CA ILE A 399 -16.51 25.50 -5.26
C ILE A 399 -16.25 26.58 -6.30
N GLN A 400 -15.00 26.78 -6.69
CA GLN A 400 -14.66 27.87 -7.62
C GLN A 400 -15.26 27.67 -9.01
N GLY A 401 -15.32 26.42 -9.49
CA GLY A 401 -15.91 26.00 -10.75
C GLY A 401 -17.16 25.13 -10.55
N VAL A 402 -17.14 23.92 -11.11
CA VAL A 402 -18.30 23.00 -11.10
C VAL A 402 -18.43 22.27 -9.76
N GLY A 403 -19.62 22.29 -9.17
CA GLY A 403 -19.94 21.55 -7.95
C GLY A 403 -19.92 20.03 -8.16
N ILE A 404 -20.84 19.51 -8.97
CA ILE A 404 -20.88 18.09 -9.38
C ILE A 404 -20.84 17.99 -10.91
N ARG A 405 -19.97 17.14 -11.45
CA ARG A 405 -19.71 17.04 -12.89
C ARG A 405 -19.80 15.60 -13.39
N LEU A 406 -20.57 15.37 -14.45
CA LEU A 406 -20.53 14.15 -15.26
C LEU A 406 -19.75 14.45 -16.54
N ALA A 407 -18.51 13.97 -16.62
CA ALA A 407 -17.54 14.33 -17.64
C ALA A 407 -17.22 13.18 -18.60
N GLY A 408 -17.01 13.52 -19.87
CA GLY A 408 -16.30 12.67 -20.82
C GLY A 408 -15.11 13.44 -21.36
N TYR A 409 -13.89 13.06 -21.00
CA TYR A 409 -12.69 13.76 -21.43
C TYR A 409 -12.09 13.15 -22.71
N VAL A 410 -10.78 13.26 -22.90
CA VAL A 410 -10.11 12.83 -24.13
C VAL A 410 -10.31 11.33 -24.34
N ASN A 411 -10.66 10.95 -25.57
CA ASN A 411 -11.01 9.58 -25.94
C ASN A 411 -12.08 8.99 -25.01
N ASN A 412 -13.10 9.78 -24.63
CA ASN A 412 -14.11 9.34 -23.64
C ASN A 412 -14.74 7.99 -24.01
N GLY A 413 -14.78 7.09 -23.04
CA GLY A 413 -15.71 5.98 -23.03
C GLY A 413 -17.10 6.43 -22.56
N PRO A 414 -18.10 5.53 -22.62
CA PRO A 414 -19.43 5.82 -22.11
C PRO A 414 -19.47 5.89 -20.58
N LEU A 415 -20.33 6.78 -20.08
CA LEU A 415 -20.90 6.69 -18.73
C LEU A 415 -22.24 5.97 -18.81
N LYS A 416 -22.54 5.07 -17.87
CA LYS A 416 -23.79 4.28 -17.87
C LYS A 416 -24.37 4.15 -16.47
N ASP A 417 -25.69 4.25 -16.35
CA ASP A 417 -26.38 4.00 -15.07
C ASP A 417 -25.81 4.90 -13.96
N ILE A 418 -25.84 6.22 -14.19
CA ILE A 418 -25.29 7.22 -13.28
C ILE A 418 -26.42 7.94 -12.57
N SER A 419 -26.42 7.90 -11.24
CA SER A 419 -27.45 8.54 -10.43
C SER A 419 -26.85 9.66 -9.58
N VAL A 420 -27.42 10.85 -9.64
CA VAL A 420 -27.06 12.02 -8.82
C VAL A 420 -28.30 12.49 -8.09
N TYR A 421 -28.41 12.20 -6.79
CA TYR A 421 -29.65 12.45 -6.06
C TYR A 421 -29.47 12.90 -4.62
N GLN A 422 -30.40 13.68 -4.09
CA GLN A 422 -30.36 14.13 -2.69
C GLN A 422 -29.05 14.82 -2.28
N ASN A 423 -28.35 15.48 -3.21
CA ASN A 423 -27.21 16.32 -2.86
C ASN A 423 -27.66 17.75 -2.56
N THR A 424 -26.91 18.46 -1.71
CA THR A 424 -27.05 19.90 -1.51
C THR A 424 -25.80 20.59 -2.05
N VAL A 425 -25.96 21.31 -3.16
CA VAL A 425 -24.86 21.98 -3.87
C VAL A 425 -25.08 23.49 -3.90
N VAL A 426 -24.20 24.26 -3.25
CA VAL A 426 -24.47 25.67 -2.92
C VAL A 426 -23.26 26.58 -3.12
N ARG A 427 -23.44 27.77 -3.69
CA ARG A 427 -22.35 28.76 -3.93
C ARG A 427 -21.17 28.24 -4.79
N CYS A 428 -21.47 27.48 -5.82
CA CYS A 428 -20.48 27.00 -6.79
C CYS A 428 -20.37 27.91 -8.03
N GLY A 429 -19.22 27.89 -8.69
CA GLY A 429 -18.97 28.61 -9.94
C GLY A 429 -18.73 30.11 -9.77
N LEU A 430 -18.44 30.56 -8.54
CA LEU A 430 -18.24 31.98 -8.22
C LEU A 430 -16.78 32.42 -8.34
N GLY A 431 -15.83 31.49 -8.50
CA GLY A 431 -14.40 31.75 -8.39
C GLY A 431 -13.59 31.67 -9.69
N LYS A 432 -14.08 30.99 -10.74
CA LYS A 432 -13.34 30.81 -12.00
C LYS A 432 -13.68 31.84 -13.08
N THR A 433 -12.65 32.44 -13.67
CA THR A 433 -12.71 33.34 -14.85
C THR A 433 -12.68 32.60 -16.20
N VAL A 434 -12.63 31.25 -16.20
CA VAL A 434 -12.53 30.43 -17.41
C VAL A 434 -13.89 29.87 -17.82
N SER A 435 -14.54 30.57 -18.76
CA SER A 435 -15.86 30.29 -19.36
C SER A 435 -17.05 30.29 -18.40
N ASP A 436 -18.19 30.85 -18.84
CA ASP A 436 -19.43 30.79 -18.05
C ASP A 436 -20.02 29.38 -17.95
N TRP A 437 -19.59 28.46 -18.82
CA TRP A 437 -20.11 27.10 -18.88
C TRP A 437 -19.60 26.21 -17.73
N GLU A 438 -18.34 26.34 -17.33
CA GLU A 438 -17.77 25.56 -16.21
C GLU A 438 -18.05 26.18 -14.82
N ASN A 439 -18.97 27.14 -14.76
CA ASN A 439 -19.33 27.86 -13.55
C ASN A 439 -20.78 27.53 -13.13
N CYS A 440 -20.97 26.35 -12.50
CA CYS A 440 -22.29 25.90 -12.12
C CYS A 440 -22.32 24.94 -10.91
N ALA A 441 -23.51 24.70 -10.35
CA ALA A 441 -23.72 23.68 -9.33
C ALA A 441 -23.57 22.27 -9.91
N PHE A 442 -24.24 22.00 -11.03
CA PHE A 442 -24.24 20.70 -11.69
C PHE A 442 -24.03 20.81 -13.20
N MET A 443 -23.20 19.92 -13.75
CA MET A 443 -22.94 19.86 -15.18
C MET A 443 -22.96 18.44 -15.73
N ILE A 444 -23.59 18.28 -16.89
CA ILE A 444 -23.40 17.11 -17.76
C ILE A 444 -22.75 17.58 -19.05
N GLU A 445 -21.52 17.13 -19.28
CA GLU A 445 -20.78 17.35 -20.52
C GLU A 445 -20.38 16.07 -21.24
N ALA A 446 -20.56 14.91 -20.60
CA ALA A 446 -20.33 13.62 -21.24
C ALA A 446 -21.19 13.53 -22.52
N ASP A 447 -20.55 13.38 -23.68
CA ASP A 447 -21.18 13.47 -25.00
C ASP A 447 -21.00 12.20 -25.85
N ASN A 448 -20.46 11.14 -25.26
CA ASN A 448 -20.34 9.84 -25.91
C ASN A 448 -21.71 9.32 -26.35
N ALA A 449 -21.83 8.89 -27.61
CA ALA A 449 -23.10 8.41 -28.18
C ALA A 449 -23.65 7.14 -27.49
N ASN A 450 -22.81 6.41 -26.76
CA ASN A 450 -23.19 5.21 -26.01
C ASN A 450 -23.50 5.47 -24.53
N ASN A 451 -23.56 6.74 -24.11
CA ASN A 451 -24.05 7.12 -22.78
C ASN A 451 -25.49 6.64 -22.58
N SER A 452 -25.82 6.16 -21.38
CA SER A 452 -27.16 5.65 -21.09
C SER A 452 -27.55 5.82 -19.62
N ASN A 453 -28.84 6.05 -19.38
CA ASN A 453 -29.48 5.98 -18.06
C ASN A 453 -28.86 6.92 -17.01
N PHE A 454 -28.90 8.23 -17.25
CA PHE A 454 -28.57 9.18 -16.18
C PHE A 454 -29.83 9.61 -15.45
N ILE A 455 -29.77 9.65 -14.13
CA ILE A 455 -30.88 10.08 -13.28
C ILE A 455 -30.36 11.19 -12.35
N VAL A 456 -30.93 12.39 -12.47
CA VAL A 456 -30.60 13.54 -11.62
C VAL A 456 -31.86 14.03 -10.94
N ARG A 457 -32.01 13.77 -9.64
CA ARG A 457 -33.26 14.08 -8.93
C ARG A 457 -33.12 14.45 -7.48
N ASN A 458 -34.11 15.13 -6.92
CA ASN A 458 -34.19 15.40 -5.48
C ASN A 458 -32.95 16.15 -4.94
N ASN A 459 -32.19 16.86 -5.77
CA ASN A 459 -31.05 17.67 -5.33
C ASN A 459 -31.50 19.11 -5.04
N ILE A 460 -30.75 19.80 -4.18
CA ILE A 460 -30.80 21.25 -4.04
C ILE A 460 -29.61 21.85 -4.80
N PHE A 461 -29.90 22.70 -5.79
CA PHE A 461 -28.93 23.55 -6.47
C PHE A 461 -29.26 25.01 -6.18
N ALA A 462 -28.46 25.67 -5.35
CA ALA A 462 -28.78 27.01 -4.87
C ALA A 462 -27.59 27.96 -4.89
N GLU A 463 -27.84 29.25 -5.10
CA GLU A 463 -26.85 30.34 -4.92
C GLU A 463 -25.56 30.19 -5.75
N CYS A 464 -25.56 29.33 -6.77
CA CYS A 464 -24.43 29.15 -7.68
C CYS A 464 -24.49 30.17 -8.83
N LYS A 465 -23.39 30.39 -9.55
CA LYS A 465 -23.38 31.28 -10.73
C LYS A 465 -24.39 30.84 -11.79
N ASN A 466 -24.42 29.54 -12.06
CA ASN A 466 -25.53 28.84 -12.71
C ASN A 466 -25.88 27.61 -11.87
N GLN A 467 -27.15 27.22 -11.80
CA GLN A 467 -27.52 26.02 -11.04
C GLN A 467 -27.20 24.78 -11.86
N ILE A 468 -27.81 24.65 -13.04
CA ILE A 468 -27.64 23.48 -13.91
C ILE A 468 -27.18 23.92 -15.30
N ASN A 469 -26.08 23.33 -15.77
CA ASN A 469 -25.60 23.43 -17.14
C ASN A 469 -25.66 22.05 -17.80
N TRP A 470 -26.65 21.86 -18.68
CA TRP A 470 -26.86 20.59 -19.38
C TRP A 470 -27.41 20.84 -20.78
N LYS A 471 -26.80 20.21 -21.78
CA LYS A 471 -27.32 20.16 -23.15
C LYS A 471 -28.26 18.97 -23.24
N ASN A 472 -29.56 19.17 -23.00
CA ASN A 472 -30.60 18.12 -22.94
C ASN A 472 -30.29 16.89 -23.83
N GLN A 473 -30.20 15.71 -23.21
CA GLN A 473 -29.88 14.44 -23.86
C GLN A 473 -31.00 13.43 -23.60
N SER A 474 -31.36 12.65 -24.61
CA SER A 474 -32.47 11.68 -24.52
C SER A 474 -32.25 10.57 -23.48
N TYR A 475 -30.99 10.30 -23.10
CA TYR A 475 -30.62 9.28 -22.13
C TYR A 475 -30.58 9.77 -20.67
N ALA A 476 -30.78 11.05 -20.43
CA ALA A 476 -30.68 11.66 -19.10
C ALA A 476 -32.03 12.20 -18.64
N ILE A 477 -32.40 11.88 -17.41
CA ILE A 477 -33.59 12.36 -16.73
C ILE A 477 -33.16 13.37 -15.68
N MET A 478 -33.71 14.57 -15.75
CA MET A 478 -33.60 15.61 -14.72
C MET A 478 -35.00 15.85 -14.15
N ASP A 479 -35.24 15.47 -12.90
CA ASP A 479 -36.58 15.45 -12.33
C ASP A 479 -36.59 15.84 -10.85
N ASN A 480 -37.58 16.63 -10.42
CA ASN A 480 -37.83 16.95 -9.02
C ASN A 480 -36.61 17.49 -8.24
N ASN A 481 -35.82 18.35 -8.86
CA ASN A 481 -34.75 19.09 -8.18
C ASN A 481 -35.27 20.44 -7.71
N LEU A 482 -34.77 20.94 -6.57
CA LEU A 482 -34.99 22.31 -6.13
C LEU A 482 -33.87 23.20 -6.66
N VAL A 483 -34.26 24.26 -7.35
CA VAL A 483 -33.34 25.16 -8.07
C VAL A 483 -33.57 26.59 -7.61
N PHE A 484 -32.53 27.23 -7.05
CA PHE A 484 -32.57 28.63 -6.61
C PHE A 484 -31.43 29.45 -7.20
N GLY A 485 -31.77 30.34 -8.13
CA GLY A 485 -30.81 31.21 -8.82
C GLY A 485 -30.87 31.03 -10.34
N ASN A 486 -29.89 31.58 -11.06
CA ASN A 486 -29.82 31.47 -12.51
C ASN A 486 -29.63 30.02 -12.94
N SER A 487 -30.37 29.54 -13.94
CA SER A 487 -30.21 28.18 -14.48
C SER A 487 -30.59 28.13 -15.96
N THR A 488 -29.86 27.35 -16.76
CA THR A 488 -30.20 27.17 -18.19
C THR A 488 -31.33 26.16 -18.40
N THR A 489 -31.60 25.31 -17.41
CA THR A 489 -32.70 24.32 -17.40
C THR A 489 -33.04 23.97 -15.94
N ALA A 490 -34.22 23.41 -15.70
CA ALA A 490 -34.63 22.93 -14.37
C ALA A 490 -35.07 21.45 -14.36
N GLY A 491 -35.32 20.85 -15.53
CA GLY A 491 -35.92 19.51 -15.63
C GLY A 491 -37.43 19.50 -15.38
N THR A 492 -38.00 18.31 -15.26
CA THR A 492 -39.42 18.11 -14.93
C THR A 492 -39.65 18.20 -13.42
N ASN A 493 -40.87 18.59 -13.01
CA ASN A 493 -41.26 18.70 -11.59
C ASN A 493 -40.33 19.55 -10.71
N ALA A 494 -39.55 20.45 -11.33
CA ALA A 494 -38.58 21.26 -10.60
C ALA A 494 -39.27 22.25 -9.66
N ILE A 495 -38.71 22.42 -8.47
CA ILE A 495 -39.17 23.40 -7.47
C ILE A 495 -38.25 24.62 -7.58
N ILE A 496 -38.76 25.71 -8.18
CA ILE A 496 -37.97 26.91 -8.47
C ILE A 496 -38.24 27.99 -7.42
N THR A 497 -37.56 27.91 -6.28
CA THR A 497 -37.71 28.84 -5.16
C THR A 497 -36.54 28.71 -4.19
N ASP A 498 -36.40 29.66 -3.26
CA ASP A 498 -35.41 29.62 -2.17
C ASP A 498 -35.60 28.36 -1.31
N PRO A 499 -34.55 27.53 -1.08
CA PRO A 499 -34.62 26.35 -0.22
C PRO A 499 -34.84 26.67 1.27
N GLN A 500 -34.68 27.93 1.69
CA GLN A 500 -34.83 28.39 3.07
C GLN A 500 -33.86 27.68 4.04
N PHE A 501 -32.56 27.78 3.77
CA PHE A 501 -31.52 27.28 4.66
C PHE A 501 -31.50 28.00 6.01
N VAL A 502 -31.04 27.31 7.07
CA VAL A 502 -30.84 27.86 8.42
C VAL A 502 -29.96 29.11 8.35
N ASN A 503 -28.74 28.98 7.80
CA ASN A 503 -27.81 30.07 7.60
C ASN A 503 -26.84 29.77 6.45
N SER A 504 -27.24 30.09 5.22
CA SER A 504 -26.38 29.88 4.04
C SER A 504 -25.02 30.57 4.19
N ALA A 505 -24.98 31.85 4.60
CA ALA A 505 -23.73 32.61 4.73
C ALA A 505 -22.74 31.99 5.74
N GLY A 506 -23.24 31.28 6.76
CA GLY A 506 -22.43 30.53 7.72
C GLY A 506 -22.14 29.08 7.33
N ALA A 507 -22.47 28.67 6.10
CA ALA A 507 -22.39 27.30 5.61
C ALA A 507 -23.23 26.28 6.43
N ASP A 508 -24.35 26.73 7.02
CA ASP A 508 -25.37 25.86 7.59
C ASP A 508 -26.54 25.73 6.62
N PHE A 509 -26.49 24.66 5.83
CA PHE A 509 -27.43 24.35 4.76
C PHE A 509 -28.53 23.36 5.16
N LYS A 510 -28.72 23.15 6.47
CA LYS A 510 -29.93 22.47 6.95
C LYS A 510 -31.16 23.31 6.63
N LEU A 511 -32.31 22.65 6.49
CA LEU A 511 -33.57 23.30 6.14
C LEU A 511 -34.19 24.00 7.35
N LYS A 512 -34.83 25.16 7.15
CA LYS A 512 -35.71 25.79 8.14
C LYS A 512 -37.09 25.16 8.13
N ALA A 513 -37.81 25.29 9.25
CA ALA A 513 -39.23 25.03 9.31
C ALA A 513 -39.98 25.76 8.18
N GLY A 514 -40.80 25.03 7.43
CA GLY A 514 -41.56 25.58 6.30
C GLY A 514 -40.81 25.63 4.96
N SER A 515 -39.58 25.11 4.90
CA SER A 515 -38.81 25.00 3.67
C SER A 515 -39.62 24.27 2.57
N PRO A 516 -39.56 24.76 1.31
CA PRO A 516 -40.21 24.10 0.18
C PRO A 516 -39.54 22.78 -0.23
N ALA A 517 -38.40 22.40 0.37
CA ALA A 517 -37.77 21.10 0.17
C ALA A 517 -38.38 20.00 1.07
N ILE A 518 -39.08 20.37 2.14
CA ILE A 518 -39.55 19.43 3.15
C ILE A 518 -40.68 18.54 2.61
N ASN A 519 -40.52 17.23 2.77
CA ASN A 519 -41.43 16.17 2.32
C ASN A 519 -41.75 16.28 0.81
N LYS A 520 -40.75 16.60 -0.01
CA LYS A 520 -40.91 16.81 -1.46
C LYS A 520 -40.10 15.87 -2.34
N ALA A 521 -39.29 14.97 -1.81
CA ALA A 521 -38.56 14.03 -2.65
C ALA A 521 -39.53 13.08 -3.37
N LEU A 522 -39.26 12.79 -4.65
CA LEU A 522 -40.11 11.96 -5.50
C LEU A 522 -39.30 11.00 -6.40
N GLY A 523 -39.91 9.83 -6.64
CA GLY A 523 -39.38 8.77 -7.51
C GLY A 523 -38.08 8.14 -6.99
N THR A 524 -37.42 7.37 -7.85
CA THR A 524 -36.24 6.55 -7.52
C THR A 524 -35.04 6.89 -8.40
N PRO A 525 -33.80 6.87 -7.88
CA PRO A 525 -33.40 6.39 -6.56
C PRO A 525 -33.64 7.41 -5.43
N MET A 526 -33.54 6.91 -4.19
CA MET A 526 -33.82 7.64 -2.95
C MET A 526 -33.04 6.97 -1.81
N SER A 527 -32.36 7.77 -1.00
CA SER A 527 -31.57 7.26 0.13
C SER A 527 -32.47 6.89 1.30
N ALA A 528 -32.04 5.91 2.10
CA ALA A 528 -32.71 5.55 3.35
C ALA A 528 -32.25 6.42 4.54
N ILE A 529 -31.05 6.99 4.45
CA ILE A 529 -30.44 7.87 5.45
C ILE A 529 -29.96 9.17 4.81
N ASP A 530 -29.84 10.23 5.60
CA ASP A 530 -29.34 11.54 5.16
C ASP A 530 -27.83 11.71 5.41
N PHE A 531 -27.29 12.90 5.12
CA PHE A 531 -25.88 13.26 5.34
C PHE A 531 -25.39 13.06 6.80
N ASN A 532 -26.27 13.13 7.80
CA ASN A 532 -25.93 12.95 9.21
C ASN A 532 -26.26 11.53 9.72
N ASP A 533 -26.48 10.57 8.82
CA ASP A 533 -26.91 9.20 9.10
C ASP A 533 -28.30 9.11 9.79
N PHE A 534 -29.14 10.14 9.70
CA PHE A 534 -30.51 10.05 10.20
C PHE A 534 -31.40 9.33 9.20
N THR A 535 -32.32 8.50 9.71
CA THR A 535 -33.34 7.86 8.85
C THR A 535 -34.23 8.92 8.23
N ARG A 536 -34.42 8.83 6.92
CA ARG A 536 -35.33 9.72 6.19
C ARG A 536 -36.79 9.33 6.41
N ASP A 537 -37.69 10.31 6.37
CA ASP A 537 -39.12 10.08 6.57
C ASP A 537 -39.71 9.26 5.41
N ALA A 538 -40.96 8.80 5.59
CA ALA A 538 -41.68 8.07 4.54
C ALA A 538 -41.83 8.88 3.24
N THR A 539 -41.80 10.21 3.34
CA THR A 539 -41.65 11.13 2.20
C THR A 539 -40.44 12.01 2.47
N PRO A 540 -39.25 11.65 1.97
CA PRO A 540 -38.03 12.38 2.32
C PRO A 540 -38.02 13.82 1.84
N ASP A 541 -37.09 14.58 2.39
CA ASP A 541 -36.77 15.92 1.94
C ASP A 541 -35.90 15.91 0.67
N ILE A 542 -36.01 16.97 -0.13
CA ILE A 542 -35.06 17.24 -1.22
C ILE A 542 -33.74 17.74 -0.61
N GLY A 543 -32.61 17.27 -1.14
CA GLY A 543 -31.27 17.64 -0.68
C GLY A 543 -30.69 16.67 0.36
N ALA A 544 -29.48 17.00 0.83
CA ALA A 544 -28.64 16.10 1.63
C ALA A 544 -29.08 15.93 3.09
N PHE A 545 -29.99 16.76 3.58
CA PHE A 545 -30.41 16.76 4.97
C PHE A 545 -31.89 16.46 5.06
N GLU A 546 -32.26 15.61 6.02
CA GLU A 546 -33.64 15.46 6.45
C GLU A 546 -33.95 16.49 7.55
N TYR A 547 -35.11 17.13 7.45
CA TYR A 547 -35.64 18.00 8.50
C TYR A 547 -36.33 17.17 9.58
N HIS A 548 -35.99 17.43 10.83
CA HIS A 548 -36.58 16.80 12.01
C HIS A 548 -37.18 17.83 12.97
#